data_AF-A0A7J3SLJ5-F1
#
_entry.id   AF-A0A7J3SLJ5-F1
#
_cell.length_a   1.000
_cell.length_b   1.000
_cell.length_c   1.000
_cell.angle_alpha   90.00
_cell.angle_beta   90.00
_cell.angle_gamma   90.00
#
_symmetry.space_group_name_H-M   'P 1'
#
loop_
_entity.id
_entity.type
_entity.pdbx_description
1 polymer ?
#
loop_
_entity_poly.entity_id
_entity_poly.type
_entity_poly.pdbx_seq_one_letter_code
_entity_poly.pdbx_strand_id
1 'polypeptide(L)'
;MGEWRVALDELVMDVISLTQRNEVRELVERRLQQFKTLGKEGSCDDIFSELSFCILTANFSAEKGIAIQKAIGVGFLMMTQQELEQALRKMGHRYPQ
;
A
#
# COMPACT_ATOMS: atom_id res chain seq x y z
N MET A 1 -1.86 30.53 20.19
CA MET A 1 -0.63 29.74 19.93
C MET A 1 -0.46 28.51 20.85
N GLY A 2 -1.32 28.29 21.87
CA GLY A 2 -1.18 27.16 22.80
C GLY A 2 -1.80 25.84 22.33
N GLU A 3 -2.99 25.85 21.72
CA GLU A 3 -3.75 24.64 21.40
C GLU A 3 -3.05 23.74 20.36
N TRP A 4 -2.46 24.31 19.31
CA TRP A 4 -1.72 23.55 18.29
C TRP A 4 -0.47 22.86 18.83
N ARG A 5 0.17 23.44 19.86
CA ARG A 5 1.33 22.82 20.51
C ARG A 5 0.88 21.61 21.32
N VAL A 6 -0.19 21.76 22.09
CA VAL A 6 -0.77 20.65 22.87
C VAL A 6 -1.18 19.49 21.97
N ALA A 7 -1.91 19.76 20.88
CA ALA A 7 -2.33 18.72 19.94
C ALA A 7 -1.14 18.02 19.23
N LEU A 8 -0.07 18.77 18.92
CA LEU A 8 1.15 18.18 18.35
C LEU A 8 1.88 17.31 19.37
N ASP A 9 2.01 17.79 20.61
CA ASP A 9 2.67 17.06 21.69
C ASP A 9 1.93 15.76 22.00
N GLU A 10 0.59 15.78 22.01
CA GLU A 10 -0.26 14.59 22.12
C GLU A 10 0.01 13.58 21.00
N LEU A 11 0.02 14.01 19.75
CA LEU A 11 0.32 13.13 18.61
C LEU A 11 1.72 12.52 18.71
N VAL A 12 2.73 13.31 19.09
CA VAL A 12 4.10 12.83 19.26
C VAL A 12 4.16 11.76 20.36
N MET A 13 3.48 11.99 21.48
CA MET A 13 3.43 11.01 22.58
C MET A 13 2.71 9.72 22.15
N ASP A 14 1.63 9.82 21.38
CA ASP A 14 0.94 8.65 20.83
C ASP A 14 1.85 7.82 19.93
N VAL A 15 2.57 8.48 19.01
CA VAL A 15 3.53 7.79 18.13
C VAL A 15 4.66 7.15 18.94
N ILE A 16 5.23 7.86 19.92
CA ILE A 16 6.26 7.30 20.81
C ILE A 16 5.73 6.07 21.54
N SER A 17 4.49 6.11 22.06
CA SER A 17 3.88 4.98 22.75
C SER A 17 3.73 3.75 21.85
N LEU A 18 3.45 3.94 20.55
CA LEU A 18 3.38 2.85 19.57
C LEU A 18 4.77 2.26 19.29
N THR A 19 5.83 3.07 19.26
CA THR A 19 7.20 2.57 19.01
C THR A 19 7.79 1.74 20.15
N GLN A 20 7.27 1.89 21.38
CA GLN A 20 7.66 1.09 22.55
C GLN A 20 7.08 -0.34 22.51
N ARG A 21 6.09 -0.59 21.64
CA ARG A 21 5.43 -1.88 21.50
C ARG A 21 6.19 -2.77 20.51
N ASN A 22 6.73 -3.88 21.02
CA ASN A 22 7.53 -4.81 20.21
C ASN A 22 6.75 -5.34 19.00
N GLU A 23 5.46 -5.62 19.15
CA GLU A 23 4.61 -6.13 18.07
C GLU A 23 4.44 -5.12 16.93
N VAL A 24 4.36 -3.82 17.25
CA VAL A 24 4.27 -2.75 16.25
C VAL A 24 5.61 -2.59 15.55
N ARG A 25 6.70 -2.58 16.33
CA ARG A 25 8.06 -2.47 15.80
C ARG A 25 8.38 -3.59 14.82
N GLU A 26 8.14 -4.84 15.20
CA GLU A 26 8.36 -6.01 14.34
C GLU A 26 7.52 -5.96 13.07
N LEU A 27 6.27 -5.48 13.16
CA LEU A 27 5.39 -5.32 12.01
C LEU A 27 5.93 -4.29 11.02
N VAL A 28 6.39 -3.14 11.51
CA VAL A 28 6.97 -2.07 10.69
C VAL A 28 8.32 -2.51 10.09
N GLU A 29 9.22 -3.07 10.88
CA GLU A 29 10.54 -3.54 10.41
C GLU A 29 10.39 -4.61 9.32
N ARG A 30 9.49 -5.58 9.51
CA ARG A 30 9.18 -6.60 8.51
C ARG A 30 8.66 -5.99 7.21
N ARG A 31 7.77 -5.00 7.28
CA ARG A 31 7.24 -4.32 6.08
C ARG A 31 8.32 -3.50 5.37
N LEU A 32 9.15 -2.77 6.11
CA LEU A 32 10.30 -2.03 5.54
C LEU A 32 11.29 -2.97 4.86
N GLN A 33 11.54 -4.15 5.44
CA GLN A 33 12.42 -5.13 4.83
C GLN A 33 11.84 -5.67 3.51
N GLN A 34 10.52 -5.90 3.44
CA GLN A 34 9.86 -6.27 2.18
C GLN A 34 10.06 -5.22 1.08
N PHE A 35 9.91 -3.92 1.41
CA PHE A 35 10.16 -2.84 0.45
C PHE A 35 11.62 -2.78 0.00
N LYS A 36 12.58 -2.95 0.93
CA LYS A 36 14.01 -2.99 0.60
C LYS A 36 14.37 -4.18 -0.30
N THR A 37 13.82 -5.36 -0.01
CA THR A 37 14.02 -6.57 -0.82
C THR A 37 13.44 -6.37 -2.21
N LEU A 38 12.20 -5.88 -2.33
CA LEU A 38 11.58 -5.57 -3.62
C LEU A 38 12.43 -4.60 -4.45
N GLY A 39 12.92 -3.52 -3.85
CA GLY A 39 13.74 -2.53 -4.56
C GLY A 39 15.15 -3.00 -4.95
N LYS A 40 15.69 -4.04 -4.28
CA LYS A 40 17.03 -4.58 -4.57
C LYS A 40 17.01 -5.80 -5.49
N GLU A 41 16.01 -6.65 -5.33
CA GLU A 41 15.95 -7.99 -5.92
C GLU A 41 14.75 -8.18 -6.85
N GLY A 42 13.78 -7.25 -6.84
CA GLY A 42 12.59 -7.32 -7.67
C GLY A 42 12.88 -7.17 -9.16
N SER A 43 12.14 -7.91 -9.98
CA SER A 43 12.14 -7.77 -11.43
C SER A 43 11.41 -6.50 -11.87
N CYS A 44 11.57 -6.12 -13.15
CA CYS A 44 10.77 -5.03 -13.73
C CYS A 44 9.26 -5.28 -13.56
N ASP A 45 8.81 -6.53 -13.68
CA ASP A 45 7.41 -6.93 -13.54
C ASP A 45 6.92 -6.72 -12.10
N ASP A 46 7.76 -7.05 -11.11
CA ASP A 46 7.46 -6.82 -9.69
C ASP A 46 7.33 -5.32 -9.38
N ILE A 47 8.24 -4.51 -9.90
CA ILE A 47 8.22 -3.05 -9.75
C ILE A 47 7.01 -2.45 -10.47
N PHE A 48 6.66 -2.95 -11.66
CA PHE A 48 5.48 -2.51 -12.39
C PHE A 48 4.18 -2.86 -11.67
N SER A 49 4.12 -4.03 -11.02
CA SER A 49 3.01 -4.43 -10.17
C SER A 49 2.86 -3.47 -8.97
N GLU A 50 3.96 -3.05 -8.34
CA GLU A 50 3.94 -2.08 -7.23
C GLU A 50 3.51 -0.67 -7.67
N LEU A 51 3.96 -0.23 -8.85
CA LEU A 51 3.49 1.01 -9.48
C LEU A 51 1.98 0.96 -9.74
N SER A 52 1.48 -0.16 -10.27
CA SER A 52 0.06 -0.38 -10.51
C SER A 52 -0.75 -0.32 -9.22
N PHE A 53 -0.25 -0.94 -8.14
CA PHE A 53 -0.84 -0.84 -6.80
C PHE A 53 -0.91 0.61 -6.29
N CYS A 54 0.16 1.40 -6.47
CA CYS A 54 0.17 2.81 -6.05
C CYS A 54 -0.87 3.65 -6.82
N ILE A 55 -1.05 3.39 -8.11
CA ILE A 55 -2.08 4.07 -8.92
C ILE A 55 -3.48 3.70 -8.43
N LEU A 56 -3.75 2.41 -8.21
CA LEU A 56 -5.05 1.92 -7.75
C LEU A 56 -5.41 2.38 -6.34
N THR A 57 -4.40 2.61 -5.49
CA THR A 57 -4.64 3.11 -4.13
C THR A 57 -4.86 4.62 -4.07
N ALA A 58 -4.72 5.35 -5.18
CA ALA A 58 -5.12 6.75 -5.25
C ALA A 58 -6.62 6.88 -4.93
N ASN A 59 -6.94 7.49 -3.79
CA ASN A 59 -8.31 7.59 -3.25
C ASN A 59 -8.98 6.22 -3.05
N PHE A 60 -8.24 5.17 -2.71
CA PHE A 60 -8.76 3.84 -2.41
C PHE A 60 -8.01 3.22 -1.22
N SER A 61 -8.63 2.26 -0.51
CA SER A 61 -7.99 1.71 0.70
C SER A 61 -6.81 0.81 0.34
N ALA A 62 -5.74 0.90 1.13
CA ALA A 62 -4.56 0.03 0.97
C ALA A 62 -4.94 -1.45 1.07
N GLU A 63 -5.86 -1.82 1.96
CA GLU A 63 -6.37 -3.19 2.09
C GLU A 63 -6.94 -3.74 0.78
N LYS A 64 -7.82 -2.98 0.12
CA LYS A 64 -8.41 -3.40 -1.16
C LYS A 64 -7.39 -3.34 -2.29
N GLY A 65 -6.50 -2.35 -2.29
CA GLY A 65 -5.38 -2.30 -3.23
C GLY A 65 -4.50 -3.55 -3.14
N ILE A 66 -4.17 -4.00 -1.92
CA ILE A 66 -3.37 -5.21 -1.70
C ILE A 66 -4.13 -6.45 -2.19
N ALA A 67 -5.45 -6.52 -1.96
CA ALA A 67 -6.27 -7.62 -2.47
C ALA A 67 -6.28 -7.67 -4.01
N ILE A 68 -6.43 -6.51 -4.66
CA ILE A 68 -6.39 -6.36 -6.12
C ILE A 68 -5.01 -6.75 -6.68
N GLN A 69 -3.94 -6.22 -6.08
CA GLN A 69 -2.57 -6.50 -6.52
C GLN A 69 -2.24 -7.99 -6.43
N LYS A 70 -2.68 -8.68 -5.36
CA LYS A 70 -2.51 -10.14 -5.22
C LYS A 70 -3.33 -10.95 -6.23
N ALA A 71 -4.54 -10.49 -6.55
CA ALA A 71 -5.43 -11.20 -7.47
C ALA A 71 -5.04 -11.00 -8.94
N ILE A 72 -4.57 -9.80 -9.32
CA ILE A 72 -4.17 -9.49 -10.69
C ILE A 72 -2.72 -9.88 -10.94
N GLY A 73 -1.79 -9.45 -10.08
CA GLY A 73 -0.35 -9.73 -10.22
C GLY A 73 0.18 -9.40 -11.62
N VAL A 74 0.78 -10.40 -12.29
CA VAL A 74 1.28 -10.29 -13.67
C VAL A 74 0.21 -9.91 -14.69
N GLY A 75 -1.07 -10.05 -14.34
CA GLY A 75 -2.20 -9.57 -15.14
C GLY A 75 -2.12 -8.07 -15.44
N PHE A 76 -1.45 -7.26 -14.62
CA PHE A 76 -1.22 -5.84 -14.95
C PHE A 76 -0.41 -5.64 -16.23
N LEU A 77 0.45 -6.59 -16.59
CA LEU A 77 1.27 -6.54 -17.80
C LEU A 77 0.61 -7.25 -18.98
N MET A 78 -0.18 -8.29 -18.71
CA MET A 78 -0.65 -9.23 -19.73
C MET A 78 -2.11 -9.04 -20.13
N MET A 79 -2.96 -8.54 -19.23
CA MET A 79 -4.38 -8.34 -19.53
C MET A 79 -4.55 -7.21 -20.52
N THR A 80 -5.49 -7.37 -21.45
CA THR A 80 -6.00 -6.26 -22.23
C THR A 80 -6.68 -5.24 -21.32
N GLN A 81 -6.83 -4.00 -21.80
CA GLN A 81 -7.54 -2.96 -21.08
C GLN A 81 -8.95 -3.41 -20.64
N GLN A 82 -9.69 -4.10 -21.51
CA GLN A 82 -11.05 -4.55 -21.22
C GLN A 82 -11.08 -5.63 -20.13
N GLU A 83 -10.13 -6.56 -20.14
CA GLU A 83 -10.00 -7.60 -19.10
C GLU A 83 -9.63 -6.99 -17.75
N LEU A 84 -8.69 -6.04 -17.75
CA LEU A 84 -8.25 -5.36 -16.55
C LEU A 84 -9.38 -4.52 -15.94
N GLU A 85 -10.11 -3.77 -16.76
CA GLU A 85 -11.30 -3.01 -16.32
C GLU A 85 -12.32 -3.94 -15.64
N GLN A 86 -12.64 -5.07 -16.26
CA GLN A 86 -13.60 -6.03 -15.70
C GLN A 86 -13.11 -6.64 -14.40
N ALA A 87 -11.81 -6.96 -14.29
CA ALA A 87 -11.21 -7.47 -13.06
C ALA A 87 -11.32 -6.43 -11.92
N LEU A 88 -10.97 -5.17 -12.21
CA LEU A 88 -11.07 -4.06 -11.26
C LEU A 88 -12.51 -3.81 -10.81
N ARG A 89 -13.48 -3.85 -11.74
CA ARG A 89 -14.92 -3.76 -11.42
C ARG A 89 -15.37 -4.88 -10.48
N LYS A 90 -15.02 -6.13 -10.79
CA LYS A 90 -15.40 -7.31 -9.99
C LYS A 90 -14.85 -7.24 -8.56
N MET A 91 -13.69 -6.62 -8.38
CA MET A 91 -13.07 -6.43 -7.07
C MET A 91 -13.49 -5.14 -6.36
N GLY A 92 -14.44 -4.39 -6.93
CA GLY A 92 -15.04 -3.22 -6.30
C GLY A 92 -14.20 -1.94 -6.38
N HIS A 93 -13.32 -1.83 -7.37
CA HIS A 93 -12.64 -0.56 -7.65
C HIS A 93 -13.64 0.46 -8.20
N ARG A 94 -13.63 1.68 -7.65
CA ARG A 94 -14.61 2.73 -8.00
C ARG A 94 -14.37 3.38 -9.36
N TYR A 95 -13.11 3.37 -9.81
CA TYR A 95 -12.65 4.00 -11.05
C TYR A 95 -11.86 2.99 -11.90
N PRO A 96 -12.53 2.05 -12.57
CA PRO A 96 -11.88 1.01 -13.37
C PRO A 96 -11.58 1.43 -14.81
N GLN A 97 -12.07 2.59 -15.25
CA GLN A 97 -11.89 3.20 -16.58
C GLN A 97 -11.01 4.44 -16.50
#